data_AF-A0A420JAR4-F1
#
_entry.id   AF-A0A420JAR4-F1
#
_cell.length_a   1.000
_cell.length_b   1.000
_cell.length_c   1.000
_cell.angle_alpha   90.00
_cell.angle_beta   90.00
_cell.angle_gamma   90.00
#
_symmetry.space_group_name_H-M   'P 1'
#
loop_
_entity.id
_entity.type
_entity.pdbx_description
1 polymer ?
#
loop_
_entity_poly.entity_id
_entity_poly.type
_entity_poly.pdbx_seq_one_letter_code
_entity_poly.pdbx_strand_id
1 'polypeptide(L)'
;MADLSPAAIFSPSVAKKQRAIAKDWSYVDDWLVAKFKGKLPLSFERNGDTLKALLALASFNESADEEDALMLRVESKALENLQKEAANDRNRDLIELLDRSLTRDGKSSLDAISNLSVAINRPLPRIEALGQKIIDLQVENDILDQTSDRIKILETHLNTELENIDILREDLHSPSYQPKADLVDSVINHQLKIKEIISSLPERQDRLALLSTTYANQPKITIQDVNLAENKLKELSNVVRELEKQVLSFHGLPKDTNLARLELENKKAELFSLIKTRDEMFEGLVEKKGRKGI
;
A
#
# COMPACT_ATOMS: atom_id res chain seq x y z
N MET A 1 30.48 1.19 25.65
CA MET A 1 31.10 0.36 26.71
C MET A 1 31.12 1.21 27.97
N ALA A 2 30.24 0.93 28.92
CA ALA A 2 30.11 1.71 30.14
C ALA A 2 31.13 1.18 31.18
N ASP A 3 31.83 2.10 31.83
CA ASP A 3 32.84 1.83 32.84
C ASP A 3 32.25 1.14 34.08
N LEU A 4 32.24 -0.20 34.06
CA LEU A 4 32.00 -1.04 35.22
C LEU A 4 33.28 -1.09 36.08
N SER A 5 33.62 0.01 36.76
CA SER A 5 34.70 -0.02 37.74
C SER A 5 34.21 -0.68 39.05
N PRO A 6 34.96 -1.61 39.65
CA PRO A 6 34.58 -2.26 40.91
C PRO A 6 34.32 -1.29 42.08
N ALA A 7 34.93 -0.10 42.05
CA ALA A 7 34.72 0.94 43.06
C ALA A 7 33.30 1.55 43.04
N ALA A 8 32.62 1.55 41.89
CA ALA A 8 31.22 1.98 41.78
C ALA A 8 30.24 0.94 42.37
N ILE A 9 30.64 -0.34 42.39
CA ILE A 9 29.86 -1.46 42.94
C ILE A 9 30.03 -1.56 44.47
N PHE A 10 31.17 -1.13 45.03
CA PHE A 10 31.48 -1.24 46.46
C PHE A 10 31.60 0.10 47.21
N SER A 11 30.97 1.18 46.72
CA SER A 11 30.88 2.42 47.49
C SER A 11 29.82 2.29 48.60
N PRO A 12 30.15 2.59 49.88
CA PRO A 12 29.18 2.53 50.99
C PRO A 12 27.89 3.33 50.74
N SER A 13 27.98 4.41 49.97
CA SER A 13 26.84 5.25 49.59
C SER A 13 25.91 4.56 48.58
N VAL A 14 26.46 3.80 47.63
CA VAL A 14 25.68 3.03 46.65
C VAL A 14 25.03 1.82 47.34
N ALA A 15 25.78 1.12 48.20
CA ALA A 15 25.25 0.02 48.99
C ALA A 15 24.10 0.46 49.93
N LYS A 16 24.19 1.66 50.52
CA LYS A 16 23.11 2.23 51.33
C LYS A 16 21.84 2.53 50.51
N LYS A 17 22.00 3.08 49.30
CA LYS A 17 20.87 3.33 48.38
C LYS A 17 20.22 2.02 47.91
N GLN A 18 21.02 1.02 47.54
CA GLN A 18 20.51 -0.29 47.14
C GLN A 18 19.77 -1.00 48.29
N ARG A 19 20.27 -0.90 49.54
CA ARG A 19 19.56 -1.41 50.71
C ARG A 19 18.24 -0.69 50.97
N ALA A 20 18.19 0.63 50.79
CA ALA A 20 16.95 1.39 50.92
C ALA A 20 15.93 0.95 49.86
N ILE A 21 16.35 0.88 48.59
CA ILE A 21 15.51 0.40 47.48
C ILE A 21 15.02 -1.03 47.73
N ALA A 22 15.88 -1.93 48.22
CA ALA A 22 15.49 -3.30 48.55
C ALA A 22 14.47 -3.35 49.70
N LYS A 23 14.61 -2.47 50.70
CA LYS A 23 13.64 -2.34 51.79
C LYS A 23 12.28 -1.85 51.27
N ASP A 24 12.30 -0.84 50.41
CA ASP A 24 11.08 -0.30 49.81
C ASP A 24 10.36 -1.36 48.96
N TRP A 25 11.09 -2.16 48.20
CA TRP A 25 10.53 -3.31 47.47
C TRP A 25 9.97 -4.38 48.41
N SER A 26 10.63 -4.71 49.52
CA SER A 26 10.09 -5.68 50.48
C SER A 26 8.78 -5.19 51.11
N TYR A 27 8.67 -3.90 51.41
CA TYR A 27 7.44 -3.30 51.92
C TYR A 27 6.31 -3.37 50.88
N VAL A 28 6.59 -3.03 49.61
CA VAL A 28 5.62 -3.16 48.52
C VAL A 28 5.20 -4.61 48.31
N ASP A 29 6.13 -5.56 48.40
CA ASP A 29 5.83 -6.99 48.25
C ASP A 29 4.92 -7.50 49.38
N ASP A 30 5.20 -7.13 50.63
CA ASP A 30 4.35 -7.46 51.79
C ASP A 30 2.95 -6.84 51.66
N TRP A 31 2.88 -5.58 51.22
CA TRP A 31 1.62 -4.86 50.98
C TRP A 31 0.79 -5.50 49.86
N LEU A 32 1.42 -5.88 48.74
CA LEU A 32 0.75 -6.57 47.64
C LEU A 32 0.23 -7.94 48.08
N VAL A 33 1.02 -8.73 48.82
CA VAL A 33 0.59 -10.03 49.36
C VAL A 33 -0.64 -9.87 50.27
N ALA A 34 -0.65 -8.83 51.11
CA ALA A 34 -1.80 -8.52 51.95
C ALA A 34 -3.05 -8.17 51.12
N LYS A 35 -2.92 -7.31 50.09
CA LYS A 35 -4.05 -6.90 49.24
C LYS A 35 -4.59 -8.02 48.33
N PHE A 36 -3.72 -8.90 47.85
CA PHE A 36 -4.12 -10.05 47.04
C PHE A 36 -4.50 -11.30 47.86
N LYS A 37 -4.66 -11.17 49.20
CA LYS A 37 -5.05 -12.27 50.10
C LYS A 37 -4.14 -13.49 49.97
N GLY A 38 -2.83 -13.27 49.86
CA GLY A 38 -1.83 -14.33 49.69
C GLY A 38 -1.69 -14.87 48.26
N LYS A 39 -2.42 -14.33 47.26
CA LYS A 39 -2.17 -14.64 45.85
C LYS A 39 -1.01 -13.79 45.32
N LEU A 40 -0.18 -14.38 44.46
CA LEU A 40 0.89 -13.64 43.81
C LEU A 40 0.29 -12.60 42.84
N PRO A 41 0.73 -11.33 42.88
CA PRO A 41 0.35 -10.34 41.89
C PRO A 41 0.86 -10.76 40.50
N LEU A 42 0.20 -10.27 39.45
CA LEU A 42 0.68 -10.43 38.07
C LEU A 42 2.10 -9.86 37.96
N SER A 43 2.96 -10.52 37.18
CA SER A 43 4.34 -10.06 36.99
C SER A 43 4.37 -8.67 36.36
N PHE A 44 5.12 -7.76 36.95
CA PHE A 44 5.31 -6.40 36.45
C PHE A 44 6.81 -6.03 36.47
N GLU A 45 7.15 -4.99 35.71
CA GLU A 45 8.52 -4.49 35.63
C GLU A 45 8.93 -3.77 36.93
N ARG A 46 10.03 -4.23 37.54
CA ARG A 46 10.63 -3.56 38.71
C ARG A 46 11.58 -2.47 38.26
N ASN A 47 11.06 -1.26 38.09
CA ASN A 47 11.79 -0.04 37.76
C ASN A 47 11.62 0.99 38.90
N GLY A 48 12.48 2.02 38.98
CA GLY A 48 12.36 3.09 39.95
C GLY A 48 11.03 3.85 39.85
N ASP A 49 10.52 4.02 38.63
CA ASP A 49 9.22 4.67 38.41
C ASP A 49 8.06 3.81 38.94
N THR A 50 8.12 2.48 38.75
CA THR A 50 7.09 1.57 39.27
C THR A 50 7.17 1.47 40.79
N LEU A 51 8.37 1.47 41.39
CA LEU A 51 8.54 1.54 42.84
C LEU A 51 7.91 2.81 43.42
N LYS A 52 8.19 3.97 42.81
CA LYS A 52 7.64 5.25 43.27
C LYS A 52 6.11 5.27 43.17
N ALA A 53 5.55 4.76 42.08
CA ALA A 53 4.10 4.66 41.90
C ALA A 53 3.46 3.71 42.94
N LEU A 54 4.05 2.53 43.16
CA LEU A 54 3.54 1.54 44.12
C LEU A 54 3.64 2.02 45.57
N LEU A 55 4.71 2.71 45.95
CA LEU A 55 4.82 3.33 47.28
C LEU A 55 3.76 4.42 47.48
N ALA A 56 3.53 5.27 46.48
CA ALA A 56 2.49 6.28 46.55
C ALA A 56 1.10 5.64 46.70
N LEU A 57 0.81 4.60 45.91
CA LEU A 57 -0.43 3.84 46.00
C LEU A 57 -0.60 3.15 47.36
N ALA A 58 0.45 2.53 47.88
CA ALA A 58 0.43 1.89 49.20
C ALA A 58 0.10 2.92 50.30
N SER A 59 0.80 4.07 50.30
CA SER A 59 0.54 5.13 51.27
C SER A 59 -0.86 5.73 51.16
N PHE A 60 -1.37 5.93 49.94
CA PHE A 60 -2.73 6.45 49.74
C PHE A 60 -3.78 5.45 50.21
N ASN A 61 -3.56 4.17 49.92
CA ASN A 61 -4.46 3.12 50.33
C ASN A 61 -4.46 2.90 51.85
N GLU A 62 -3.30 2.93 52.51
CA GLU A 62 -3.21 2.88 53.97
C GLU A 62 -3.92 4.08 54.61
N SER A 63 -3.72 5.30 54.10
CA SER A 63 -4.45 6.48 54.57
C SER A 63 -5.96 6.32 54.40
N ALA A 64 -6.42 5.78 53.27
CA ALA A 64 -7.84 5.52 53.04
C ALA A 64 -8.39 4.45 54.01
N ASP A 65 -7.66 3.35 54.21
CA ASP A 65 -8.03 2.30 55.17
C ASP A 65 -8.11 2.87 56.61
N GLU A 66 -7.19 3.79 56.99
CA GLU A 66 -7.23 4.49 58.27
C GLU A 66 -8.44 5.43 58.41
N GLU A 67 -8.75 6.21 57.37
CA GLU A 67 -9.92 7.09 57.33
C GLU A 67 -11.22 6.28 57.47
N ASP A 68 -11.35 5.17 56.74
CA ASP A 68 -12.50 4.27 56.82
C ASP A 68 -12.63 3.67 58.23
N ALA A 69 -11.51 3.22 58.83
CA ALA A 69 -11.51 2.70 60.19
C ALA A 69 -11.92 3.75 61.23
N LEU A 70 -11.52 5.02 61.03
CA LEU A 70 -11.94 6.14 61.88
C LEU A 70 -13.43 6.45 61.70
N MET A 71 -13.93 6.48 60.47
CA MET A 71 -15.35 6.72 60.17
C MET A 71 -16.23 5.65 60.81
N LEU A 72 -15.89 4.37 60.64
CA LEU A 72 -16.58 3.24 61.28
C LEU A 72 -16.62 3.38 62.81
N ARG A 73 -15.52 3.83 63.43
CA ARG A 73 -15.47 4.05 64.88
C ARG A 73 -16.35 5.23 65.31
N VAL A 74 -16.39 6.30 64.52
CA VAL A 74 -17.26 7.46 64.77
C VAL A 74 -18.72 7.03 64.66
N GLU A 75 -19.08 6.31 63.61
CA GLU A 75 -20.43 5.77 63.42
C GLU A 75 -20.83 4.83 64.55
N SER A 76 -19.97 3.89 64.94
CA SER A 76 -20.27 2.95 66.02
C SER A 76 -20.53 3.67 67.35
N LYS A 77 -19.73 4.70 67.66
CA LYS A 77 -19.90 5.51 68.87
C LYS A 77 -21.15 6.39 68.80
N ALA A 78 -21.44 6.96 67.63
CA ALA A 78 -22.64 7.75 67.41
C ALA A 78 -23.89 6.88 67.60
N LEU A 79 -23.90 5.66 67.05
CA LEU A 79 -24.98 4.68 67.25
C LEU A 79 -25.14 4.29 68.72
N GLU A 80 -24.04 4.02 69.43
CA GLU A 80 -24.09 3.70 70.86
C GLU A 80 -24.70 4.85 71.68
N ASN A 81 -24.34 6.09 71.36
CA ASN A 81 -24.90 7.27 72.02
C ASN A 81 -26.40 7.44 71.74
N LEU A 82 -26.82 7.30 70.48
CA LEU A 82 -28.23 7.36 70.10
C LEU A 82 -29.06 6.26 70.77
N GLN A 83 -28.52 5.06 70.90
CA GLN A 83 -29.19 3.96 71.61
C GLN A 83 -29.36 4.27 73.11
N LYS A 84 -28.34 4.86 73.74
CA LYS A 84 -28.42 5.30 75.15
C LYS A 84 -29.42 6.44 75.35
N GLU A 85 -29.48 7.38 74.42
CA GLU A 85 -30.46 8.48 74.43
C GLU A 85 -31.89 7.94 74.27
N ALA A 86 -32.12 7.04 73.30
CA ALA A 86 -33.41 6.40 73.09
C ALA A 86 -33.86 5.57 74.31
N ALA A 87 -32.94 4.90 75.00
CA ALA A 87 -33.25 4.15 76.21
C ALA A 87 -33.68 5.04 77.39
N ASN A 88 -33.21 6.29 77.43
CA ASN A 88 -33.52 7.28 78.46
C ASN A 88 -34.72 8.18 78.10
N ASP A 89 -35.39 7.92 76.97
CA ASP A 89 -36.50 8.75 76.52
C ASP A 89 -37.72 8.58 77.45
N ARG A 90 -38.11 9.67 78.11
CA ARG A 90 -39.27 9.74 79.02
C ARG A 90 -40.59 9.45 78.31
N ASN A 91 -40.63 9.62 76.99
CA ASN A 91 -41.82 9.39 76.17
C ASN A 91 -41.90 7.97 75.61
N ARG A 92 -40.97 7.07 75.95
CA ARG A 92 -40.92 5.71 75.42
C ARG A 92 -42.25 4.96 75.57
N ASP A 93 -42.87 5.05 76.75
CA ASP A 93 -44.16 4.39 77.01
C ASP A 93 -45.29 4.95 76.12
N LEU A 94 -45.27 6.25 75.84
CA LEU A 94 -46.22 6.90 74.92
C LEU A 94 -45.97 6.49 73.48
N ILE A 95 -44.71 6.39 73.06
CA ILE A 95 -44.32 5.93 71.72
C ILE A 95 -44.73 4.47 71.52
N GLU A 96 -44.51 3.60 72.51
CA GLU A 96 -44.97 2.21 72.46
C GLU A 96 -46.50 2.09 72.41
N LEU A 97 -47.23 2.95 73.14
CA LEU A 97 -48.69 3.01 73.08
C LEU A 97 -49.19 3.47 71.70
N LEU A 98 -48.56 4.50 71.14
CA LEU A 98 -48.85 4.98 69.79
C LEU A 98 -48.60 3.87 68.78
N ASP A 99 -47.45 3.20 68.81
CA ASP A 99 -47.12 2.11 67.90
C ASP A 99 -48.13 0.95 67.98
N ARG A 100 -48.64 0.62 69.17
CA ARG A 100 -49.71 -0.40 69.32
C ARG A 100 -51.05 0.07 68.76
N SER A 101 -51.31 1.37 68.73
CA SER A 101 -52.55 1.96 68.21
C SER A 101 -52.57 2.15 66.68
N LEU A 102 -51.41 2.10 66.02
CA LEU A 102 -51.31 2.19 64.57
C LEU A 102 -51.90 0.94 63.88
N THR A 103 -52.68 1.17 62.82
CA THR A 103 -53.12 0.09 61.91
C THR A 103 -51.92 -0.52 61.18
N ARG A 104 -52.08 -1.73 60.63
CA ARG A 104 -51.05 -2.39 59.83
C ARG A 104 -50.54 -1.51 58.67
N ASP A 105 -51.46 -0.83 57.98
CA ASP A 105 -51.14 0.05 56.87
C ASP A 105 -50.40 1.31 57.34
N GLY A 106 -50.74 1.81 58.53
CA GLY A 106 -50.04 2.93 59.16
C GLY A 106 -48.59 2.57 59.52
N LYS A 107 -48.36 1.38 60.11
CA LYS A 107 -47.00 0.88 60.38
C LYS A 107 -46.19 0.75 59.08
N SER A 108 -46.76 0.10 58.06
CA SER A 108 -46.08 -0.08 56.77
C SER A 108 -45.73 1.25 56.10
N SER A 109 -46.60 2.25 56.23
CA SER A 109 -46.37 3.59 55.64
C SER A 109 -45.27 4.34 56.40
N LEU A 110 -45.25 4.24 57.74
CA LEU A 110 -44.21 4.83 58.58
C LEU A 110 -42.84 4.18 58.32
N ASP A 111 -42.80 2.85 58.20
CA ASP A 111 -41.59 2.11 57.85
C ASP A 111 -41.06 2.53 56.47
N ALA A 112 -41.96 2.67 55.48
CA ALA A 112 -41.57 3.13 54.15
C ALA A 112 -40.98 4.54 54.16
N ILE A 113 -41.58 5.48 54.91
CA ILE A 113 -41.07 6.86 55.06
C ILE A 113 -39.73 6.87 55.80
N SER A 114 -39.58 6.07 56.86
CA SER A 114 -38.34 5.93 57.61
C SER A 114 -37.21 5.39 56.71
N ASN A 115 -37.48 4.31 55.97
CA ASN A 115 -36.52 3.74 55.02
C ASN A 115 -36.15 4.73 53.92
N LEU A 116 -37.12 5.48 53.38
CA LEU A 116 -36.87 6.50 52.37
C LEU A 116 -36.05 7.68 52.93
N SER A 117 -36.33 8.11 54.15
CA SER A 117 -35.58 9.15 54.87
C SER A 117 -34.12 8.74 55.08
N VAL A 118 -33.88 7.47 55.44
CA VAL A 118 -32.53 6.90 55.55
C VAL A 118 -31.86 6.81 54.17
N ALA A 119 -32.55 6.31 53.15
CA ALA A 119 -32.01 6.18 51.80
C ALA A 119 -31.63 7.54 51.18
N ILE A 120 -32.41 8.58 51.46
CA ILE A 120 -32.14 9.97 51.01
C ILE A 120 -31.16 10.69 51.97
N ASN A 121 -30.71 10.03 53.04
CA ASN A 121 -29.83 10.56 54.08
C ASN A 121 -30.31 11.91 54.64
N ARG A 122 -31.61 12.00 54.93
CA ARG A 122 -32.23 13.23 55.45
C ARG A 122 -33.04 12.90 56.70
N PRO A 123 -32.63 13.34 57.90
CA PRO A 123 -33.37 13.04 59.12
C PRO A 123 -34.67 13.86 59.17
N LEU A 124 -35.79 13.21 59.51
CA LEU A 124 -37.12 13.80 59.75
C LEU A 124 -37.66 14.72 58.63
N PRO A 125 -37.69 14.27 57.37
CA PRO A 125 -38.15 15.10 56.27
C PRO A 125 -39.68 15.17 56.24
N ARG A 126 -40.20 16.36 55.90
CA ARG A 126 -41.61 16.50 55.53
C ARG A 126 -41.88 15.68 54.26
N ILE A 127 -43.07 15.10 54.14
CA ILE A 127 -43.44 14.21 53.02
C ILE A 127 -43.26 14.92 51.67
N GLU A 128 -43.59 16.21 51.60
CA GLU A 128 -43.43 17.03 50.40
C GLU A 128 -41.96 17.14 49.98
N ALA A 129 -41.06 17.25 50.97
CA ALA A 129 -39.64 17.38 50.71
C ALA A 129 -38.99 16.04 50.31
N LEU A 130 -39.53 14.91 50.79
CA LEU A 130 -39.17 13.57 50.30
C LEU A 130 -39.59 13.41 48.83
N GLY A 131 -40.82 13.80 48.49
CA GLY A 131 -41.34 13.74 47.12
C GLY A 131 -40.52 14.58 46.15
N GLN A 132 -40.20 15.83 46.53
CA GLN A 132 -39.33 16.69 45.72
C GLN A 132 -37.96 16.04 45.49
N LYS A 133 -37.33 15.50 46.53
CA LYS A 133 -36.01 14.91 46.38
C LYS A 133 -36.02 13.63 45.54
N ILE A 134 -37.10 12.83 45.58
CA ILE A 134 -37.27 11.69 44.67
C ILE A 134 -37.31 12.18 43.22
N ILE A 135 -38.09 13.24 42.94
CA ILE A 135 -38.19 13.80 41.59
C ILE A 135 -36.82 14.34 41.15
N ASP A 136 -36.12 15.06 42.02
CA ASP A 136 -34.78 15.59 41.71
C ASP A 136 -33.79 14.45 41.40
N LEU A 137 -33.81 13.36 42.20
CA LEU A 137 -32.98 12.18 41.95
C LEU A 137 -33.36 11.47 40.65
N GLN A 138 -34.64 11.39 40.33
CA GLN A 138 -35.10 10.83 39.06
C GLN A 138 -34.60 11.65 37.87
N VAL A 139 -34.70 12.99 37.96
CA VAL A 139 -34.20 13.90 36.94
C VAL A 139 -32.68 13.77 36.80
N GLU A 140 -31.95 13.70 37.90
CA GLU A 140 -30.51 13.49 37.89
C GLU A 140 -30.13 12.15 37.25
N ASN A 141 -30.85 11.08 37.58
CA ASN A 141 -30.64 9.76 36.97
C ASN A 141 -30.90 9.78 35.46
N ASP A 142 -32.01 10.38 35.02
CA ASP A 142 -32.35 10.49 33.60
C ASP A 142 -31.30 11.31 32.83
N ILE A 143 -30.77 12.37 33.43
CA ILE A 143 -29.68 13.17 32.85
C ILE A 143 -28.41 12.30 32.73
N LEU A 144 -28.05 11.56 33.78
CA LEU A 144 -26.88 10.68 33.76
C LEU A 144 -27.01 9.60 32.68
N ASP A 145 -28.18 8.96 32.56
CA ASP A 145 -28.45 7.96 31.52
C ASP A 145 -28.32 8.55 30.12
N GLN A 146 -28.89 9.73 29.87
CA GLN A 146 -28.75 10.44 28.59
C GLN A 146 -27.30 10.81 28.28
N THR A 147 -26.54 11.28 29.29
CA THR A 147 -25.11 11.60 29.09
C THR A 147 -24.29 10.35 28.81
N SER A 148 -24.58 9.24 29.48
CA SER A 148 -23.95 7.94 29.26
C SER A 148 -24.18 7.47 27.83
N ASP A 149 -25.41 7.54 27.33
CA ASP A 149 -25.71 7.17 25.95
C ASP A 149 -25.04 8.10 24.93
N ARG A 150 -24.96 9.41 25.22
CA ARG A 150 -24.21 10.34 24.37
C ARG A 150 -22.72 10.02 24.33
N ILE A 151 -22.13 9.65 25.47
CA ILE A 151 -20.73 9.23 25.56
C ILE A 151 -20.50 7.97 24.72
N LYS A 152 -21.39 6.97 24.81
CA LYS A 152 -21.30 5.76 23.99
C LYS A 152 -21.34 6.07 22.49
N ILE A 153 -22.20 6.98 22.05
CA ILE A 153 -22.26 7.41 20.64
C ILE A 153 -20.95 8.09 20.21
N LEU A 154 -20.37 8.93 21.07
CA LEU A 154 -19.08 9.55 20.79
C LEU A 154 -17.93 8.53 20.75
N GLU A 155 -17.96 7.55 21.65
CA GLU A 155 -16.98 6.47 21.69
C GLU A 155 -17.04 5.62 20.42
N THR A 156 -18.24 5.21 19.98
CA THR A 156 -18.37 4.46 18.72
C THR A 156 -17.88 5.28 17.54
N HIS A 157 -18.21 6.56 17.48
CA HIS A 157 -17.71 7.47 16.43
C HIS A 157 -16.18 7.59 16.46
N LEU A 158 -15.57 7.77 17.64
CA LEU A 158 -14.11 7.84 17.75
C LEU A 158 -13.44 6.54 17.33
N ASN A 159 -14.02 5.40 17.70
CA ASN A 159 -13.50 4.10 17.29
C ASN A 159 -13.60 3.90 15.77
N THR A 160 -14.70 4.32 15.13
CA THR A 160 -14.80 4.27 13.66
C THR A 160 -13.81 5.21 12.98
N GLU A 161 -13.58 6.40 13.53
CA GLU A 161 -12.57 7.32 12.98
C GLU A 161 -11.14 6.78 13.16
N LEU A 162 -10.85 6.13 14.29
CA LEU A 162 -9.57 5.45 14.49
C LEU A 162 -9.36 4.32 13.47
N GLU A 163 -10.38 3.49 13.24
CA GLU A 163 -10.33 2.43 12.22
C GLU A 163 -10.11 3.03 10.82
N ASN A 164 -10.83 4.11 10.48
CA ASN A 164 -10.65 4.82 9.22
C ASN A 164 -9.23 5.39 9.05
N ILE A 165 -8.66 5.97 10.12
CA ILE A 165 -7.28 6.49 10.11
C ILE A 165 -6.28 5.35 9.96
N ASP A 166 -6.51 4.20 10.60
CA ASP A 166 -5.65 3.03 10.48
C ASP A 166 -5.67 2.48 9.04
N ILE A 167 -6.85 2.40 8.42
CA ILE A 167 -6.99 2.03 7.00
C ILE A 167 -6.25 3.04 6.11
N LEU A 168 -6.44 4.34 6.34
CA LEU A 168 -5.75 5.38 5.56
C LEU A 168 -4.23 5.30 5.73
N ARG A 169 -3.74 4.99 6.93
CA ARG A 169 -2.33 4.80 7.21
C ARG A 169 -1.78 3.60 6.43
N GLU A 170 -2.48 2.48 6.41
CA GLU A 170 -2.11 1.31 5.62
C GLU A 170 -2.08 1.63 4.11
N ASP A 171 -3.09 2.35 3.62
CA ASP A 171 -3.16 2.82 2.24
C ASP A 171 -2.00 3.76 1.88
N LEU A 172 -1.60 4.67 2.77
CA LEU A 172 -0.43 5.54 2.57
C LEU A 172 0.89 4.78 2.62
N HIS A 173 0.97 3.69 3.39
CA HIS A 173 2.11 2.79 3.38
C HIS A 173 2.12 1.82 2.19
N SER A 174 1.05 1.78 1.40
CA SER A 174 0.97 0.99 0.17
C SER A 174 2.12 1.34 -0.79
N PRO A 175 2.64 0.34 -1.55
CA PRO A 175 3.70 0.57 -2.54
C PRO A 175 3.33 1.59 -3.63
N SER A 176 2.05 1.95 -3.77
CA SER A 176 1.57 3.01 -4.66
C SER A 176 2.02 4.42 -4.24
N TYR A 177 2.17 4.67 -2.94
CA TYR A 177 2.56 5.97 -2.38
C TYR A 177 4.00 6.00 -1.86
N GLN A 178 4.67 4.84 -1.80
CA GLN A 178 6.09 4.80 -1.49
C GLN A 178 6.94 5.14 -2.74
N PRO A 179 8.08 5.83 -2.55
CA PRO A 179 9.04 5.99 -3.64
C PRO A 179 9.44 4.61 -4.17
N LYS A 180 9.39 4.41 -5.49
CA LYS A 180 9.92 3.19 -6.10
C LYS A 180 11.37 3.02 -5.62
N ALA A 181 11.71 1.85 -5.07
CA ALA A 181 13.03 1.59 -4.48
C ALA A 181 14.18 1.94 -5.45
N ASP A 182 13.96 1.73 -6.75
CA ASP A 182 14.95 1.98 -7.80
C ASP A 182 14.99 3.43 -8.30
N LEU A 183 14.22 4.36 -7.71
CA LEU A 183 14.18 5.76 -8.18
C LEU A 183 15.55 6.43 -8.06
N VAL A 184 16.22 6.24 -6.92
CA VAL A 184 17.54 6.84 -6.66
C VAL A 184 18.58 6.28 -7.64
N ASP A 185 18.60 4.96 -7.81
CA ASP A 185 19.52 4.28 -8.74
C ASP A 185 19.24 4.68 -10.19
N SER A 186 17.96 4.78 -10.57
CA SER A 186 17.55 5.26 -11.89
C SER A 186 17.97 6.70 -12.12
N VAL A 187 17.79 7.60 -11.14
CA VAL A 187 18.24 9.00 -11.22
C VAL A 187 19.75 9.09 -11.38
N ILE A 188 20.53 8.31 -10.61
CA ILE A 188 21.99 8.26 -10.74
C ILE A 188 22.39 7.75 -12.13
N ASN A 189 21.76 6.66 -12.60
CA ASN A 189 22.02 6.09 -13.92
C ASN A 189 21.67 7.10 -15.04
N HIS A 190 20.57 7.83 -14.92
CA HIS A 190 20.20 8.90 -15.85
C HIS A 190 21.21 10.05 -15.80
N GLN A 191 21.68 10.46 -14.63
CA GLN A 191 22.72 11.50 -14.50
C GLN A 191 24.04 11.07 -15.14
N LEU A 192 24.46 9.82 -14.97
CA LEU A 192 25.66 9.27 -15.62
C LEU A 192 25.50 9.25 -17.14
N LYS A 193 24.37 8.76 -17.66
CA LYS A 193 24.05 8.79 -19.10
C LYS A 193 24.02 10.20 -19.66
N ILE A 194 23.43 11.15 -18.94
CA ILE A 194 23.42 12.56 -19.35
C ILE A 194 24.84 13.11 -19.42
N LYS A 195 25.70 12.83 -18.43
CA LYS A 195 27.11 13.24 -18.47
C LYS A 195 27.86 12.64 -19.66
N GLU A 196 27.65 11.36 -19.95
CA GLU A 196 28.23 10.68 -21.11
C GLU A 196 27.77 11.32 -22.43
N ILE A 197 26.46 11.58 -22.56
CA ILE A 197 25.90 12.26 -23.73
C ILE A 197 26.47 13.67 -23.87
N ILE A 198 26.54 14.45 -22.79
CA ILE A 198 27.14 15.80 -22.80
C ILE A 198 28.60 15.74 -23.22
N SER A 199 29.38 14.78 -22.73
CA SER A 199 30.79 14.62 -23.10
C SER A 199 31.00 14.22 -24.57
N SER A 200 30.05 13.48 -25.15
CA SER A 200 30.12 13.04 -26.55
C SER A 200 29.36 13.96 -27.52
N LEU A 201 28.69 14.99 -27.02
CA LEU A 201 28.00 16.03 -27.79
C LEU A 201 28.96 16.88 -28.63
N PRO A 202 30.11 17.39 -28.10
CA PRO A 202 31.06 18.14 -28.92
C PRO A 202 31.64 17.28 -30.04
N GLU A 203 32.01 16.02 -29.78
CA GLU A 203 32.52 15.12 -30.82
C GLU A 203 31.48 14.88 -31.94
N ARG A 204 30.19 14.76 -31.58
CA ARG A 204 29.12 14.64 -32.57
C ARG A 204 28.87 15.96 -33.33
N GLN A 205 28.95 17.10 -32.64
CA GLN A 205 28.88 18.42 -33.28
C GLN A 205 30.05 18.63 -34.25
N ASP A 206 31.26 18.22 -33.87
CA ASP A 206 32.45 18.27 -34.72
C ASP A 206 32.28 17.36 -35.93
N ARG A 207 31.79 16.13 -35.75
CA ARG A 207 31.45 15.23 -36.87
C ARG A 207 30.39 15.83 -37.79
N LEU A 208 29.36 16.48 -37.24
CA LEU A 208 28.35 17.16 -38.04
C LEU A 208 28.92 18.38 -38.77
N ALA A 209 29.84 19.14 -38.16
CA ALA A 209 30.54 20.24 -38.81
C ALA A 209 31.45 19.74 -39.93
N LEU A 210 32.16 18.63 -39.72
CA LEU A 210 33.00 17.97 -40.74
C LEU A 210 32.14 17.40 -41.89
N LEU A 211 31.03 16.74 -41.58
CA LEU A 211 30.08 16.29 -42.60
C LEU A 211 29.46 17.48 -43.32
N SER A 212 29.01 18.51 -42.62
CA SER A 212 28.40 19.70 -43.23
C SER A 212 29.37 20.44 -44.14
N THR A 213 30.65 20.57 -43.76
CA THR A 213 31.70 21.16 -44.62
C THR A 213 32.03 20.27 -45.82
N THR A 214 32.06 18.95 -45.64
CA THR A 214 32.25 17.98 -46.73
C THR A 214 31.07 18.01 -47.71
N TYR A 215 29.84 18.03 -47.21
CA TYR A 215 28.60 18.13 -47.99
C TYR A 215 28.37 19.52 -48.58
N ALA A 216 28.92 20.59 -48.00
CA ALA A 216 28.88 21.93 -48.58
C ALA A 216 29.81 22.06 -49.80
N ASN A 217 30.91 21.31 -49.81
CA ASN A 217 31.88 21.30 -50.91
C ASN A 217 31.60 20.21 -51.98
N GLN A 218 30.66 19.29 -51.72
CA GLN A 218 30.19 18.34 -52.71
C GLN A 218 28.92 18.85 -53.40
N PRO A 219 28.78 18.69 -54.73
CA PRO A 219 27.50 18.95 -55.38
C PRO A 219 26.44 18.04 -54.73
N LYS A 220 25.30 18.62 -54.33
CA LYS A 220 24.15 17.86 -53.81
C LYS A 220 23.62 16.94 -54.93
N ILE A 221 24.18 15.75 -55.05
CA ILE A 221 23.68 14.69 -55.92
C ILE A 221 22.33 14.28 -55.35
N THR A 222 21.26 14.64 -56.06
CA THR A 222 19.90 14.35 -55.63
C THR A 222 19.56 12.93 -56.07
N ILE A 223 18.64 12.26 -55.37
CA ILE A 223 18.12 10.92 -55.77
C ILE A 223 17.59 10.95 -57.22
N GLN A 224 17.09 12.10 -57.66
CA GLN A 224 16.71 12.35 -59.05
C GLN A 224 17.89 12.25 -60.03
N ASP A 225 19.07 12.77 -59.68
CA ASP A 225 20.26 12.68 -60.54
C ASP A 225 20.74 11.23 -60.66
N VAL A 226 20.65 10.46 -59.58
CA VAL A 226 20.93 9.01 -59.57
C VAL A 226 19.94 8.27 -60.45
N ASN A 227 18.64 8.56 -60.34
CA ASN A 227 17.60 7.95 -61.18
C ASN A 227 17.80 8.30 -62.66
N LEU A 228 18.22 9.53 -62.98
CA LEU A 228 18.54 9.93 -64.34
C LEU A 228 19.77 9.17 -64.88
N ALA A 229 20.81 9.01 -64.06
CA ALA A 229 21.98 8.21 -64.43
C ALA A 229 21.62 6.71 -64.60
N GLU A 230 20.77 6.16 -63.73
CA GLU A 230 20.31 4.79 -63.80
C GLU A 230 19.45 4.54 -65.05
N ASN A 231 18.56 5.48 -65.39
CA ASN A 231 17.75 5.39 -66.61
C ASN A 231 18.63 5.46 -67.86
N LYS A 232 19.62 6.36 -67.90
CA LYS A 232 20.61 6.41 -68.99
C LYS A 232 21.40 5.10 -69.10
N LEU A 233 21.78 4.47 -67.99
CA LEU A 233 22.44 3.17 -68.00
C LEU A 233 21.53 2.05 -68.51
N LYS A 234 20.25 2.05 -68.12
CA LYS A 234 19.24 1.10 -68.63
C LYS A 234 19.03 1.28 -70.14
N GLU A 235 18.94 2.52 -70.60
CA GLU A 235 18.87 2.84 -72.04
C GLU A 235 20.11 2.33 -72.77
N LEU A 236 21.31 2.63 -72.26
CA LEU A 236 22.56 2.17 -72.86
C LEU A 236 22.64 0.63 -72.89
N SER A 237 22.22 -0.03 -71.82
CA SER A 237 22.16 -1.49 -71.73
C SER A 237 21.19 -2.08 -72.76
N ASN A 238 20.03 -1.45 -72.98
CA ASN A 238 19.10 -1.87 -74.02
C ASN A 238 19.69 -1.71 -75.42
N VAL A 239 20.40 -0.61 -75.68
CA VAL A 239 21.09 -0.38 -76.96
C VAL A 239 22.19 -1.43 -77.18
N VAL A 240 23.02 -1.70 -76.16
CA VAL A 240 24.06 -2.73 -76.23
C VAL A 240 23.42 -4.10 -76.52
N ARG A 241 22.35 -4.46 -75.82
CA ARG A 241 21.63 -5.72 -76.04
C ARG A 241 21.06 -5.85 -77.44
N GLU A 242 20.57 -4.75 -78.03
CA GLU A 242 20.06 -4.77 -79.39
C GLU A 242 21.19 -4.86 -80.43
N LEU A 243 22.30 -4.16 -80.20
CA LEU A 243 23.51 -4.29 -81.00
C LEU A 243 24.10 -5.70 -80.91
N GLU A 244 24.10 -6.31 -79.73
CA GLU A 244 24.51 -7.71 -79.55
C GLU A 244 23.63 -8.67 -80.34
N LYS A 245 22.30 -8.49 -80.33
CA LYS A 245 21.38 -9.27 -81.18
C LYS A 245 21.66 -9.06 -82.67
N GLN A 246 21.91 -7.82 -83.09
CA GLN A 246 22.27 -7.54 -84.48
C GLN A 246 23.57 -8.23 -84.85
N VAL A 247 24.61 -8.14 -84.02
CA VAL A 247 25.90 -8.86 -84.22
C VAL A 247 25.70 -10.37 -84.24
N LEU A 248 24.85 -10.92 -83.36
CA LEU A 248 24.48 -12.34 -83.35
C LEU A 248 23.75 -12.76 -84.64
N SER A 249 22.94 -11.90 -85.24
CA SER A 249 22.31 -12.18 -86.54
C SER A 249 23.30 -12.19 -87.70
N PHE A 250 24.44 -11.51 -87.54
CA PHE A 250 25.57 -11.57 -88.47
C PHE A 250 26.61 -12.65 -88.09
N HIS A 251 26.47 -13.31 -86.94
CA HIS A 251 27.28 -14.49 -86.60
C HIS A 251 26.84 -15.67 -87.46
N GLY A 252 27.70 -16.00 -88.43
CA GLY A 252 27.48 -17.08 -89.38
C GLY A 252 27.60 -16.67 -90.84
N LEU A 253 27.66 -15.37 -91.15
CA LEU A 253 28.02 -14.93 -92.51
C LEU A 253 29.54 -15.06 -92.73
N PRO A 254 29.99 -15.80 -93.75
CA PRO A 254 31.39 -15.80 -94.16
C PRO A 254 31.83 -14.38 -94.51
N LYS A 255 33.02 -13.97 -94.03
CA LYS A 255 33.55 -12.62 -94.29
C LYS A 255 33.81 -12.33 -95.77
N ASP A 256 33.90 -13.38 -96.59
CA ASP A 256 34.17 -13.30 -98.03
C ASP A 256 32.91 -13.51 -98.86
N THR A 257 32.42 -12.43 -99.47
CA THR A 257 31.21 -12.39 -100.31
C THR A 257 31.27 -13.33 -101.54
N ASN A 258 32.48 -13.68 -101.98
CA ASN A 258 32.70 -14.57 -103.13
C ASN A 258 32.41 -16.05 -102.79
N LEU A 259 32.70 -16.51 -101.56
CA LEU A 259 32.42 -17.88 -101.14
C LEU A 259 30.93 -18.11 -100.89
N ALA A 260 30.24 -17.13 -100.29
CA ALA A 260 28.79 -17.19 -100.11
C ALA A 260 28.03 -17.25 -101.45
N ARG A 261 28.54 -16.58 -102.50
CA ARG A 261 27.99 -16.70 -103.86
C ARG A 261 28.18 -18.09 -104.46
N LEU A 262 29.32 -18.73 -104.19
CA LEU A 262 29.62 -20.07 -104.71
C LEU A 262 28.74 -21.13 -104.04
N GLU A 263 28.50 -21.03 -102.74
CA GLU A 263 27.56 -21.92 -102.03
C GLU A 263 26.11 -21.70 -102.49
N LEU A 264 25.71 -20.46 -102.77
CA LEU A 264 24.38 -20.14 -103.31
C LEU A 264 24.19 -20.69 -104.73
N GLU A 265 25.20 -20.61 -105.59
CA GLU A 265 25.17 -21.23 -106.92
C GLU A 265 25.14 -22.76 -106.84
N ASN A 266 25.88 -23.38 -105.92
CA ASN A 266 25.79 -24.83 -105.67
C ASN A 266 24.38 -25.24 -105.20
N LYS A 267 23.76 -24.48 -104.28
CA LYS A 267 22.39 -24.77 -103.84
C LYS A 267 21.34 -24.50 -104.91
N LYS A 268 21.54 -23.50 -105.78
CA LYS A 268 20.71 -23.34 -106.98
C LYS A 268 20.88 -24.51 -107.95
N ALA A 269 22.09 -25.02 -108.15
CA ALA A 269 22.34 -26.17 -109.01
C ALA A 269 21.66 -27.44 -108.46
N GLU A 270 21.70 -27.67 -107.15
CA GLU A 270 20.94 -28.74 -106.49
C GLU A 270 19.43 -28.55 -106.72
N LEU A 271 18.89 -27.34 -106.58
CA LEU A 271 17.47 -27.05 -106.81
C LEU A 271 17.07 -27.27 -108.27
N PHE A 272 17.92 -26.87 -109.23
CA PHE A 272 17.72 -27.15 -110.65
C PHE A 272 17.75 -28.66 -110.96
N SER A 273 18.62 -29.42 -110.30
CA SER A 273 18.64 -30.89 -110.45
C SER A 273 17.34 -31.53 -109.93
N LEU A 274 16.81 -31.03 -108.80
CA LEU A 274 15.54 -31.48 -108.25
C LEU A 274 14.35 -31.10 -109.16
N ILE A 275 14.37 -29.90 -109.73
CA ILE A 275 13.39 -29.48 -110.74
C ILE A 275 13.44 -30.41 -111.97
N LYS A 276 14.63 -30.76 -112.44
CA LYS A 276 14.80 -31.67 -113.57
C LYS A 276 14.27 -33.07 -113.26
N THR A 277 14.56 -33.62 -112.09
CA THR A 277 14.00 -34.93 -111.66
C THR A 277 12.48 -34.88 -111.51
N ARG A 278 11.92 -33.74 -111.05
CA ARG A 278 10.47 -33.53 -111.01
C ARG A 278 9.89 -33.54 -112.42
N ASP A 279 10.52 -32.83 -113.36
CA ASP A 279 10.03 -32.71 -114.73
C ASP A 279 10.17 -34.04 -115.50
N GLU A 280 11.24 -34.82 -115.27
CA GLU A 280 11.40 -36.19 -115.79
C GLU A 280 10.35 -37.16 -115.21
N MET A 281 10.04 -37.05 -113.91
CA MET A 281 8.94 -37.81 -113.31
C MET A 281 7.57 -37.37 -113.85
N PHE A 282 7.41 -36.09 -114.20
CA PHE A 282 6.20 -35.54 -114.80
C PHE A 282 6.03 -36.01 -116.25
N GLU A 283 7.09 -36.00 -117.07
CA GLU A 283 7.08 -36.57 -118.42
C GLU A 283 6.78 -38.08 -118.41
N GLY A 284 7.36 -38.83 -117.47
CA GLY A 284 7.05 -40.25 -117.28
C GLY A 284 5.58 -40.53 -116.89
N LEU A 285 4.91 -39.57 -116.25
CA LEU A 285 3.46 -39.63 -115.97
C LEU A 285 2.62 -39.24 -117.20
N VAL A 286 3.10 -38.33 -118.05
CA VAL A 286 2.43 -37.90 -119.29
C VAL A 286 2.52 -38.99 -120.38
N GLU A 287 3.66 -39.68 -120.52
CA GLU A 287 3.83 -40.78 -121.48
C GLU A 287 3.02 -42.04 -121.12
N LYS A 288 2.84 -42.33 -119.82
CA LYS A 288 1.96 -43.42 -119.35
C LYS A 288 0.47 -43.17 -119.64
N LYS A 289 0.07 -41.91 -119.89
CA LYS A 289 -1.29 -41.56 -120.30
C LYS A 289 -1.51 -41.63 -121.82
N GLY A 290 -0.44 -41.66 -122.62
CA GLY A 290 -0.50 -41.74 -124.10
C GLY A 290 -0.50 -43.15 -124.70
N ARG A 291 -0.27 -44.21 -123.91
CA ARG A 291 -0.11 -45.61 -124.41
C ARG A 291 -1.25 -46.58 -124.06
N LYS A 292 -2.42 -46.08 -123.66
CA LYS A 292 -3.68 -46.84 -123.60
C LYS A 292 -4.81 -46.03 -124.25
N GLY A 293 -5.10 -46.35 -125.52
CA GLY A 293 -6.19 -45.72 -126.29
C GLY A 293 -5.99 -45.71 -127.81
N ILE A 294 -5.55 -46.84 -128.38
CA ILE A 294 -6.26 -47.44 -129.53
C ILE A 294 -7.30 -48.37 -128.91
#